data_AF-A0A8C0HRV9-F1
#
_entry.id   AF-A0A8C0HRV9-F1
#
_cell.length_a   1.000
_cell.length_b   1.000
_cell.length_c   1.000
_cell.angle_alpha   90.00
_cell.angle_beta   90.00
_cell.angle_gamma   90.00
#
_symmetry.space_group_name_H-M   'P 1'
#
loop_
_entity.id
_entity.type
_entity.pdbx_description
1 polymer ?
#
loop_
_entity_poly.entity_id
_entity_poly.type
_entity_poly.pdbx_seq_one_letter_code
_entity_poly.pdbx_strand_id
1 'polypeptide(L)' 'IYLALYAYKPQKNDELELRKGEMYRVIEKCQDGWFKGTSLRSGMSGVFPGNYVTRRVQ' A
#
# COMPACT_ATOMS: atom_id res chain seq x y z
N ILE A 1 4.69 -1.00 9.61
CA ILE A 1 4.95 -0.24 8.37
C ILE A 1 5.34 -1.22 7.27
N TYR A 2 4.95 -0.95 6.03
CA TYR A 2 5.21 -1.83 4.89
C TYR A 2 6.00 -1.08 3.82
N LEU A 3 6.97 -1.76 3.21
CA LEU A 3 7.77 -1.26 2.10
C LEU A 3 7.16 -1.75 0.79
N ALA A 4 6.91 -0.86 -0.17
CA ALA A 4 6.52 -1.24 -1.51
C ALA A 4 7.70 -1.85 -2.28
N LEU A 5 7.57 -3.11 -2.67
CA LEU A 5 8.54 -3.85 -3.49
C LEU A 5 8.39 -3.54 -4.98
N TYR A 6 7.17 -3.19 -5.40
CA TYR A 6 6.80 -2.87 -6.77
C TYR A 6 5.96 -1.60 -6.81
N ALA A 7 5.96 -0.93 -7.96
CA ALA A 7 5.06 0.19 -8.20
C ALA A 7 3.67 -0.30 -8.60
N TYR A 8 2.63 0.44 -8.20
CA TYR A 8 1.24 0.17 -8.56
C TYR A 8 0.55 1.48 -8.96
N LYS A 9 -0.03 1.51 -10.16
CA LYS A 9 -0.81 2.64 -10.64
C LYS A 9 -2.30 2.36 -10.37
N PRO A 10 -3.02 3.23 -9.65
CA PRO A 10 -4.45 3.09 -9.40
C PRO A 10 -5.26 2.93 -10.70
N GLN A 11 -6.21 2.00 -10.69
CA GLN A 11 -7.19 1.77 -11.75
C GLN A 11 -8.59 2.27 -11.37
N LYS A 12 -8.87 2.40 -10.07
CA LYS A 12 -10.11 2.92 -9.51
C LYS A 12 -9.82 4.07 -8.53
N ASN A 13 -10.84 4.87 -8.25
CA ASN A 13 -10.71 6.09 -7.43
C ASN A 13 -10.40 5.82 -5.95
N ASP A 14 -10.70 4.62 -5.45
CA ASP A 14 -10.44 4.19 -4.07
C ASP A 14 -9.04 3.57 -3.89
N GLU A 15 -8.32 3.35 -4.99
CA GLU A 15 -7.01 2.72 -4.97
C GLU A 15 -5.88 3.73 -4.72
N LEU A 16 -4.88 3.30 -3.94
CA LEU A 16 -3.71 4.09 -3.56
C LEU A 16 -2.51 3.70 -4.43
N GLU A 17 -1.80 4.70 -4.95
CA GLU A 17 -0.55 4.48 -5.69
C GLU A 17 0.53 3.87 -4.79
N LEU A 18 1.18 2.81 -5.26
CA LEU A 18 2.42 2.31 -4.68
C LEU A 18 3.62 2.81 -5.48
N ARG A 19 4.61 3.37 -4.78
CA ARG A 19 5.91 3.72 -5.35
C ARG A 19 6.96 2.78 -4.77
N LYS A 20 7.68 2.06 -5.65
CA LYS A 20 8.74 1.13 -5.23
C LYS A 20 9.75 1.84 -4.33
N GLY A 21 10.03 1.24 -3.17
CA GLY A 21 10.96 1.78 -2.17
C GLY A 21 10.31 2.71 -1.14
N GLU A 22 9.04 3.10 -1.30
CA GLU A 22 8.33 3.95 -0.34
C GLU A 22 7.56 3.14 0.71
N MET A 23 7.15 3.83 1.78
CA MET A 23 6.59 3.24 2.99
C MET A 23 5.11 3.58 3.16
N TYR A 24 4.36 2.57 3.60
CA TYR A 24 2.91 2.62 3.76
C TYR A 24 2.51 2.10 5.14
N ARG A 25 1.55 2.78 5.79
CA ARG A 25 0.90 2.27 6.98
C ARG A 25 -0.32 1.45 6.54
N VAL A 26 -0.28 0.14 6.76
CA VAL A 26 -1.44 -0.75 6.57
C VAL A 26 -2.30 -0.67 7.82
N ILE A 27 -3.59 -0.40 7.63
CA ILE A 27 -4.62 -0.31 8.66
C ILE A 27 -5.48 -1.59 8.66
N GLU A 28 -5.71 -2.18 7.49
CA GLU A 28 -6.51 -3.40 7.33
C GLU A 28 -5.95 -4.27 6.20
N LYS A 29 -6.06 -5.60 6.37
CA LYS A 29 -5.79 -6.59 5.34
C LYS A 29 -7.10 -7.28 4.99
N CYS A 30 -7.64 -6.97 3.81
CA CYS A 30 -8.88 -7.56 3.32
C CYS A 30 -8.64 -9.01 2.88
N GLN A 31 -9.69 -9.84 2.90
CA GLN A 31 -9.62 -11.26 2.56
C GLN A 31 -9.34 -11.52 1.07
N ASP A 32 -9.61 -10.54 0.22
CA ASP A 32 -9.39 -10.57 -1.24
C ASP A 32 -7.94 -10.25 -1.65
N GLY A 33 -7.03 -10.07 -0.67
CA GLY A 33 -5.63 -9.77 -0.91
C GLY A 33 -5.31 -8.27 -1.02
N TRP A 34 -6.29 -7.39 -0.91
CA TRP A 34 -6.07 -5.94 -0.85
C TRP A 34 -5.80 -5.46 0.56
N PHE A 35 -4.91 -4.47 0.68
CA PHE A 35 -4.64 -3.79 1.94
C PHE A 35 -5.20 -2.38 1.88
N LYS A 36 -5.84 -1.94 2.97
CA LYS A 36 -6.19 -0.53 3.18
C LYS A 36 -5.10 0.15 3.96
N GLY A 37 -4.67 1.33 3.52
CA GLY A 37 -3.60 2.04 4.19
C GLY A 37 -3.40 3.47 3.74
N THR A 38 -2.32 4.06 4.26
CA THR A 38 -1.95 5.46 4.04
C THR A 38 -0.48 5.53 3.58
N SER A 39 -0.20 6.30 2.54
CA SER A 39 1.17 6.62 2.12
C SER A 39 1.84 7.51 3.16
N LEU A 40 3.03 7.14 3.63
CA LEU A 40 3.80 8.00 4.54
C LEU A 40 4.42 9.21 3.82
N ARG A 41 4.49 9.19 2.48
CA ARG A 41 5.01 10.30 1.69
C ARG A 41 3.95 11.37 1.43
N SER A 42 2.77 10.97 0.94
CA SER A 42 1.73 11.92 0.51
C SER A 42 0.60 12.10 1.51
N GLY A 43 0.48 11.23 2.52
CA GLY A 43 -0.67 11.21 3.44
C GLY A 43 -1.97 10.70 2.82
N MET A 44 -1.98 10.36 1.53
CA MET A 44 -3.16 9.83 0.85
C MET A 44 -3.49 8.42 1.35
N SER A 45 -4.79 8.13 1.41
CA SER A 45 -5.30 6.82 1.84
C SER A 45 -6.11 6.16 0.74
N GLY A 46 -6.11 4.83 0.73
CA GLY A 46 -6.85 4.01 -0.23
C GLY A 46 -6.47 2.54 -0.08
N VAL A 47 -6.87 1.74 -1.06
CA VAL A 47 -6.55 0.30 -1.11
C VAL A 47 -5.46 0.00 -2.13
N PHE A 48 -4.61 -0.98 -1.87
CA PHE A 48 -3.57 -1.42 -2.81
C PHE A 48 -3.32 -2.94 -2.71
N PRO A 49 -2.73 -3.58 -3.73
CA PRO A 49 -2.44 -5.01 -3.69
C PRO A 49 -1.46 -5.36 -2.56
N GLY A 50 -1.88 -6.23 -1.63
CA GLY A 50 -1.08 -6.57 -0.45
C GLY A 50 0.21 -7.32 -0.79
N ASN A 51 0.23 -8.06 -1.89
CA ASN A 51 1.42 -8.77 -2.39
C ASN A 51 2.49 -7.84 -3.00
N TYR A 52 2.20 -6.53 -3.15
CA TYR A 52 3.18 -5.57 -3.65
C TYR A 52 4.04 -4.97 -2.55
N VAL A 53 3.75 -5.30 -1.30
CA VAL A 53 4.43 -4.75 -0.14
C VAL A 53 4.96 -5.86 0.78
N THR A 54 6.03 -5.56 1.51
CA THR A 54 6.53 -6.45 2.57
C THR A 54 6.49 -5.74 3.92
N ARG A 55 6.22 -6.49 4.99
CA ARG A 55 6.27 -5.93 6.35
C ARG A 55 7.74 -5.63 6.65
N ARG A 56 8.07 -4.35 6.86
CA ARG A 56 9.34 -3.97 7.48
C ARG A 56 9.25 -4.37 8.95
N VAL A 57 9.83 -5.51 9.28
CA VAL A 57 10.25 -5.82 10.65
C VAL A 57 11.52 -5.01 10.89
N GLN A 58 11.64 -4.36 12.04
CA GLN A 58 12.95 -3.89 12.51
C GLN A 58 13.86 -5.10 12.72
#